data_AF-A0ABC8L8J2-F1
#
_entry.id   AF-A0ABC8L8J2-F1
#
_cell.length_a   1.000
_cell.length_b   1.000
_cell.length_c   1.000
_cell.angle_alpha   90.00
_cell.angle_beta   90.00
_cell.angle_gamma   90.00
#
_symmetry.space_group_name_H-M   'P 1'
#
loop_
_entity.id
_entity.type
_entity.pdbx_description
1 polymer ?
#
loop_
_entity_poly.entity_id
_entity_poly.type
_entity_poly.pdbx_seq_one_letter_code
_entity_poly.pdbx_strand_id
1 'polypeptide(L)'
;MNSERKPIDPSDLIKIESIVNKLIEDKLGVCSQKAALSEAKRIKGLREVLGEASYDPVKVVAIGRHVEELLADPENNEWSSLSTEFCGGTHIANTGEAEAFVIISEEGVAKGIRRITAMTGQCALDAMNLEFLLGQEVYDAFEAEGSALEEKS
;
A
#
# COMPACT_ATOMS: atom_id res chain seq x y z
N MET A 1 -27.71 -2.39 -1.78
CA MET A 1 -26.98 -3.42 -2.54
C MET A 1 -25.86 -3.95 -1.67
N ASN A 2 -26.05 -5.13 -1.05
CA ASN A 2 -25.04 -5.78 -0.22
C ASN A 2 -23.98 -6.41 -1.13
N SER A 3 -22.89 -5.67 -1.40
CA SER A 3 -21.67 -6.27 -1.93
C SER A 3 -20.96 -6.92 -0.75
N GLU A 4 -21.15 -8.22 -0.55
CA GLU A 4 -20.25 -8.99 0.29
C GLU A 4 -18.87 -8.96 -0.37
N ARG A 5 -17.95 -8.13 0.13
CA ARG A 5 -16.55 -8.16 -0.30
C ARG A 5 -15.93 -9.46 0.18
N LYS A 6 -15.79 -10.39 -0.77
CA LYS A 6 -15.11 -11.68 -0.61
C LYS A 6 -13.65 -11.47 -0.15
N PRO A 7 -12.99 -12.53 0.38
CA PRO A 7 -11.53 -12.56 0.51
C PRO A 7 -10.85 -11.99 -0.72
N ILE A 8 -9.80 -11.20 -0.50
CA ILE A 8 -9.01 -10.69 -1.63
C ILE A 8 -8.30 -11.90 -2.21
N ASP A 9 -8.41 -12.06 -3.53
CA ASP A 9 -7.77 -13.17 -4.20
C ASP A 9 -6.23 -13.08 -4.01
N PRO A 10 -5.52 -14.19 -3.76
CA PRO A 10 -4.07 -14.17 -3.63
C PRO A 10 -3.37 -13.48 -4.81
N SER A 11 -3.88 -13.64 -6.04
CA SER A 11 -3.32 -12.97 -7.22
C SER A 11 -3.49 -11.45 -7.18
N ASP A 12 -4.53 -10.93 -6.53
CA ASP A 12 -4.73 -9.50 -6.37
C ASP A 12 -3.85 -8.94 -5.24
N LEU A 13 -3.58 -9.73 -4.18
CA LEU A 13 -2.60 -9.35 -3.16
C LEU A 13 -1.20 -9.20 -3.75
N ILE A 14 -0.78 -10.16 -4.59
CA ILE A 14 0.49 -10.10 -5.32
C ILE A 14 0.54 -8.85 -6.21
N LYS A 15 -0.55 -8.52 -6.90
CA LYS A 15 -0.61 -7.29 -7.73
C LYS A 15 -0.51 -6.03 -6.88
N ILE A 16 -1.20 -5.96 -5.74
CA ILE A 16 -1.13 -4.81 -4.83
C ILE A 16 0.32 -4.60 -4.38
N GLU A 17 0.96 -5.66 -3.87
CA GLU A 17 2.35 -5.61 -3.42
C GLU A 17 3.30 -5.19 -4.54
N SER A 18 3.12 -5.75 -5.74
CA SER A 18 3.92 -5.40 -6.93
C SER A 18 3.76 -3.93 -7.33
N ILE A 19 2.53 -3.40 -7.28
CA ILE A 19 2.27 -1.99 -7.60
C ILE A 19 2.96 -1.07 -6.58
N VAL A 20 2.87 -1.38 -5.28
CA VAL A 20 3.49 -0.56 -4.25
C VAL A 20 5.01 -0.58 -4.36
N ASN A 21 5.62 -1.76 -4.51
CA ASN A 21 7.07 -1.86 -4.72
C ASN A 21 7.51 -1.13 -5.99
N LYS A 22 6.71 -1.17 -7.07
CA LYS A 22 7.01 -0.40 -8.27
C LYS A 22 7.03 1.12 -8.01
N LEU A 23 6.08 1.64 -7.22
CA LEU A 23 6.05 3.05 -6.84
C LEU A 23 7.23 3.45 -5.94
N ILE A 24 7.72 2.52 -5.11
CA ILE A 24 8.94 2.70 -4.31
C ILE A 24 10.16 2.78 -5.23
N GLU A 25 10.29 1.88 -6.19
CA GLU A 25 11.37 1.87 -7.19
C GLU A 25 11.39 3.13 -8.07
N ASP A 26 10.21 3.65 -8.41
CA ASP A 26 10.06 4.86 -9.22
C ASP A 26 10.50 6.14 -8.48
N LYS A 27 10.75 6.06 -7.16
CA LYS A 27 11.31 7.14 -6.33
C LYS A 27 10.56 8.46 -6.51
N LEU A 28 9.25 8.38 -6.39
CA LEU A 28 8.35 9.52 -6.55
C LEU A 28 8.50 10.49 -5.36
N GLY A 29 8.49 11.79 -5.64
CA GLY A 29 8.50 12.81 -4.60
C GLY A 29 7.18 12.83 -3.81
N VAL A 30 7.27 13.07 -2.50
CA VAL A 30 6.11 13.22 -1.62
C VAL A 30 6.03 14.70 -1.21
N CYS A 31 4.97 15.36 -1.62
CA CYS A 31 4.75 16.78 -1.37
C CYS A 31 3.63 16.98 -0.35
N SER A 32 3.75 17.99 0.51
CA SER A 32 2.67 18.37 1.40
C SER A 32 2.52 19.88 1.49
N GLN A 33 1.27 20.35 1.58
CA GLN A 33 0.95 21.76 1.69
C GLN A 33 -0.31 21.97 2.53
N LYS A 34 -0.37 23.09 3.26
CA LYS A 34 -1.61 23.53 3.90
C LYS A 34 -2.52 24.20 2.87
N ALA A 35 -3.80 23.84 2.86
CA ALA A 35 -4.80 24.41 1.96
C ALA A 35 -6.12 24.65 2.71
N ALA A 36 -6.94 25.57 2.20
CA ALA A 36 -8.29 25.76 2.70
C ALA A 36 -9.10 24.48 2.47
N LEU A 37 -9.86 24.05 3.48
CA LEU A 37 -10.63 22.80 3.42
C LEU A 37 -11.60 22.77 2.21
N SER A 38 -12.22 23.91 1.90
CA SER A 38 -13.15 24.05 0.78
C SER A 38 -12.50 23.84 -0.58
N GLU A 39 -11.26 24.32 -0.76
CA GLU A 39 -10.51 24.17 -2.02
C GLU A 39 -9.95 22.75 -2.15
N ALA A 40 -9.34 22.23 -1.08
CA ALA A 40 -8.72 20.92 -1.09
C ALA A 40 -9.73 19.79 -1.33
N LYS A 41 -10.96 19.90 -0.81
CA LYS A 41 -12.05 18.93 -1.06
C LYS A 41 -12.47 18.82 -2.52
N ARG A 42 -12.11 19.78 -3.37
CA ARG A 42 -12.40 19.72 -4.81
C ARG A 42 -11.42 18.81 -5.56
N ILE A 43 -10.26 18.50 -4.97
CA ILE A 43 -9.24 17.67 -5.61
C ILE A 43 -9.82 16.28 -5.88
N LYS A 44 -9.87 15.90 -7.16
CA LYS A 44 -10.40 14.63 -7.60
C LYS A 44 -9.50 13.48 -7.13
N GLY A 45 -10.12 12.42 -6.58
CA GLY A 45 -9.40 11.26 -6.06
C GLY A 45 -8.86 11.42 -4.65
N LEU A 46 -8.96 12.62 -4.05
CA LEU A 46 -8.54 12.86 -2.68
C LEU A 46 -9.30 11.96 -1.70
N ARG A 47 -8.54 11.30 -0.82
CA ARG A 47 -9.08 10.43 0.23
C ARG A 47 -8.99 11.11 1.59
N GLU A 48 -10.03 10.91 2.39
CA GLU A 48 -10.08 11.39 3.75
C GLU A 48 -10.10 10.20 4.71
N VAL A 49 -9.21 10.23 5.71
CA VAL A 49 -9.31 9.33 6.85
C VAL A 49 -10.32 9.93 7.83
N LEU A 50 -11.31 9.15 8.24
CA LEU A 50 -12.41 9.55 9.12
C LEU A 50 -11.90 10.35 10.34
N GLY A 51 -12.30 11.63 10.42
CA GLY A 51 -11.97 12.54 11.52
C GLY A 51 -10.97 13.65 11.17
N GLU A 52 -10.23 13.51 10.06
CA GLU A 52 -9.18 14.47 9.68
C GLU A 52 -9.69 15.76 9.02
N ALA A 53 -10.89 15.79 8.43
CA ALA A 53 -11.46 17.03 7.88
C ALA A 53 -12.09 17.98 8.92
N SER A 54 -11.80 17.80 10.21
CA SER A 54 -12.28 18.69 11.29
C SER A 54 -11.43 19.96 11.43
N TYR A 55 -10.39 20.12 10.61
CA TYR A 55 -9.41 21.21 10.70
C TYR A 55 -9.44 22.07 9.43
N ASP A 56 -9.26 23.38 9.58
CA ASP A 56 -9.07 24.32 8.48
C ASP A 56 -8.01 25.37 8.92
N PRO A 57 -6.86 25.48 8.24
CA PRO A 57 -6.47 24.75 7.03
C PRO A 57 -6.13 23.27 7.27
N VAL A 58 -6.38 22.43 6.27
CA VAL A 58 -5.95 21.03 6.23
C VAL A 58 -4.56 20.89 5.64
N LYS A 59 -3.82 19.84 6.01
CA LYS A 59 -2.57 19.46 5.33
C LYS A 59 -2.88 18.38 4.28
N VAL A 60 -2.68 18.74 3.02
CA VAL A 60 -2.80 17.82 1.88
C VAL A 60 -1.44 17.19 1.65
N VAL A 61 -1.41 15.88 1.41
CA VAL A 61 -0.22 15.13 1.01
C VAL A 61 -0.50 14.48 -0.34
N ALA A 62 0.45 14.61 -1.27
CA ALA A 62 0.37 14.04 -2.61
C ALA A 62 1.67 13.32 -2.97
N ILE A 63 1.54 12.14 -3.58
CA ILE A 63 2.67 11.35 -4.07
C ILE A 63 2.80 11.54 -5.58
N GLY A 64 4.00 11.88 -6.05
CA GLY A 64 4.36 12.01 -7.47
C GLY A 64 3.98 13.34 -8.12
N ARG A 65 3.27 14.25 -7.43
CA ARG A 65 2.91 15.59 -7.91
C ARG A 65 2.94 16.63 -6.79
N HIS A 66 3.12 17.89 -7.16
CA HIS A 66 3.05 19.01 -6.23
C HIS A 66 1.60 19.37 -5.90
N VAL A 67 1.32 19.68 -4.63
CA VAL A 67 -0.04 20.01 -4.17
C VAL A 67 -0.58 21.28 -4.86
N GLU A 68 0.31 22.20 -5.20
CA GLU A 68 -0.01 23.44 -5.92
C GLU A 68 -0.61 23.15 -7.30
N GLU A 69 -0.15 22.11 -8.00
CA GLU A 69 -0.71 21.69 -9.29
C GLU A 69 -2.13 21.16 -9.13
N LEU A 70 -2.36 20.38 -8.05
CA LEU A 70 -3.67 19.82 -7.74
C LEU A 70 -4.67 20.93 -7.36
N LEU A 71 -4.24 21.95 -6.62
CA LEU A 71 -5.10 23.08 -6.25
C LEU A 71 -5.40 24.01 -7.43
N ALA A 72 -4.47 24.12 -8.39
CA ALA A 72 -4.66 24.94 -9.59
C ALA A 72 -5.71 24.36 -10.56
N ASP A 73 -5.80 23.04 -10.67
CA ASP A 73 -6.78 22.33 -11.52
C ASP A 73 -7.37 21.10 -10.80
N PRO A 74 -8.19 21.29 -9.76
CA PRO A 74 -8.59 20.19 -8.87
C PRO A 74 -9.53 19.17 -9.50
N GLU A 75 -10.18 19.50 -10.61
CA GLU A 75 -11.15 18.62 -11.28
C GLU A 75 -10.51 17.74 -12.38
N ASN A 76 -9.19 17.84 -12.56
CA ASN A 76 -8.46 17.05 -13.54
C ASN A 76 -8.66 15.54 -13.31
N ASN A 77 -8.94 14.81 -14.39
CA ASN A 77 -9.17 13.36 -14.33
C ASN A 77 -7.92 12.58 -13.91
N GLU A 78 -6.73 13.07 -14.24
CA GLU A 78 -5.43 12.43 -13.95
C GLU A 78 -5.17 12.28 -12.44
N TRP A 79 -5.78 13.14 -11.61
CA TRP A 79 -5.63 13.07 -10.14
C TRP A 79 -6.27 11.83 -9.52
N SER A 80 -7.25 11.22 -10.21
CA SER A 80 -7.99 10.07 -9.69
C SER A 80 -7.11 8.83 -9.45
N SER A 81 -6.00 8.74 -10.17
CA SER A 81 -5.02 7.65 -10.04
C SER A 81 -3.90 7.97 -9.04
N LEU A 82 -3.81 9.20 -8.54
CA LEU A 82 -2.77 9.60 -7.58
C LEU A 82 -3.18 9.27 -6.15
N SER A 83 -2.19 8.95 -5.32
CA SER A 83 -2.39 8.90 -3.88
C SER A 83 -2.34 10.32 -3.32
N THR A 84 -3.52 10.88 -3.06
CA THR A 84 -3.69 12.19 -2.42
C THR A 84 -4.61 12.05 -1.21
N GLU A 85 -4.19 12.57 -0.06
CA GLU A 85 -4.94 12.47 1.18
C GLU A 85 -4.82 13.70 2.07
N PHE A 86 -5.74 13.83 3.03
CA PHE A 86 -5.50 14.60 4.24
C PHE A 86 -4.73 13.73 5.22
N CYS A 87 -3.57 14.21 5.65
CA CYS A 87 -2.78 13.55 6.70
C CYS A 87 -2.10 14.59 7.58
N GLY A 88 -2.32 14.52 8.89
CA GLY A 88 -1.64 15.35 9.90
C GLY A 88 -0.21 14.90 10.24
N GLY A 89 0.17 13.67 9.90
CA GLY A 89 1.40 13.00 10.34
C GLY A 89 2.69 13.46 9.66
N THR A 90 3.80 12.79 9.98
CA THR A 90 5.10 13.00 9.29
C THR A 90 5.22 12.05 8.12
N HIS A 91 5.82 12.50 7.02
CA HIS A 91 6.02 11.70 5.81
C HIS A 91 7.49 11.74 5.39
N ILE A 92 7.92 10.66 4.74
CA ILE A 92 9.14 10.61 3.93
C ILE A 92 9.05 11.63 2.79
N ALA A 93 10.19 12.09 2.26
CA ALA A 93 10.22 13.04 1.15
C ALA A 93 10.16 12.34 -0.21
N ASN A 94 10.50 11.05 -0.25
CA ASN A 94 10.53 10.24 -1.47
C ASN A 94 10.06 8.81 -1.20
N THR A 95 9.28 8.22 -2.11
CA THR A 95 8.79 6.83 -1.95
C THR A 95 9.90 5.80 -1.83
N GLY A 96 11.08 6.07 -2.38
CA GLY A 96 12.26 5.21 -2.26
C GLY A 96 12.78 5.05 -0.82
N GLU A 97 12.46 5.98 0.08
CA GLU A 97 12.81 5.88 1.50
C GLU A 97 12.02 4.77 2.22
N ALA A 98 10.93 4.26 1.63
CA ALA A 98 10.24 3.10 2.16
C ALA A 98 11.01 1.78 1.93
N GLU A 99 12.00 1.79 1.02
CA GLU A 99 12.91 0.69 0.65
C GLU A 99 12.23 -0.57 0.07
N ALA A 100 11.28 -1.15 0.78
CA ALA A 100 10.52 -2.34 0.39
C ALA A 100 9.11 -2.28 1.00
N PHE A 101 8.19 -3.06 0.44
CA PHE A 101 6.85 -3.27 0.97
C PHE A 101 6.46 -4.74 0.86
N VAL A 102 5.96 -5.32 1.96
CA VAL A 102 5.45 -6.70 1.98
C VAL A 102 4.15 -6.80 2.77
N ILE A 103 3.18 -7.53 2.23
CA ILE A 103 1.92 -7.83 2.91
C ILE A 103 2.13 -9.00 3.87
N ILE A 104 1.79 -8.79 5.13
CA ILE A 104 1.90 -9.79 6.20
C ILE A 104 0.60 -10.57 6.35
N SER A 105 -0.55 -9.89 6.23
CA SER A 105 -1.84 -10.53 6.39
C SER A 105 -2.97 -9.76 5.72
N GLU A 106 -4.03 -10.49 5.42
CA GLU A 106 -5.30 -9.98 4.94
C GLU A 106 -6.42 -10.63 5.77
N GLU A 107 -7.26 -9.82 6.43
CA GLU A 107 -8.33 -10.30 7.30
C GLU A 107 -9.63 -9.50 7.18
N GLY A 108 -10.77 -10.16 7.42
CA GLY A 108 -12.08 -9.49 7.52
C GLY A 108 -12.28 -8.90 8.91
N VAL A 109 -12.57 -7.59 8.99
CA VAL A 109 -12.75 -6.88 10.29
C VAL A 109 -14.24 -6.67 10.61
N ALA A 110 -15.06 -6.42 9.59
CA ALA A 110 -16.50 -6.25 9.73
C ALA A 110 -17.18 -6.59 8.39
N LYS A 111 -18.52 -6.61 8.37
CA LYS A 111 -19.26 -6.87 7.14
C LYS A 111 -18.88 -5.87 6.04
N GLY A 112 -18.22 -6.37 4.99
CA GLY A 112 -17.75 -5.57 3.86
C GLY A 112 -16.44 -4.79 4.08
N ILE A 113 -15.79 -4.95 5.24
CA ILE A 113 -14.53 -4.27 5.58
C ILE A 113 -13.42 -5.31 5.72
N ARG A 114 -12.32 -5.08 4.99
CA ARG A 114 -11.12 -5.92 4.99
C ARG A 114 -9.91 -5.09 5.41
N ARG A 115 -8.95 -5.71 6.08
CA ARG A 115 -7.71 -5.10 6.54
C ARG A 115 -6.54 -5.85 5.92
N ILE A 116 -5.64 -5.08 5.32
CA ILE A 116 -4.32 -5.55 4.91
C ILE A 116 -3.33 -5.00 5.94
N THR A 117 -2.50 -5.88 6.49
CA THR A 117 -1.36 -5.51 7.33
C THR A 117 -0.11 -5.70 6.50
N ALA A 118 0.77 -4.70 6.47
CA ALA A 118 2.00 -4.72 5.69
C ALA A 118 3.16 -4.09 6.45
N MET A 119 4.39 -4.41 6.04
CA MET A 119 5.62 -3.83 6.57
C MET A 119 6.37 -3.08 5.47
N THR A 120 7.22 -2.14 5.88
CA THR A 120 8.15 -1.42 5.00
C THR A 120 9.56 -1.37 5.62
N GLY A 121 10.54 -0.86 4.87
CA GLY A 121 11.92 -0.68 5.33
C GLY A 121 12.63 -2.00 5.64
N GLN A 122 13.59 -1.94 6.57
CA GLN A 122 14.34 -3.11 7.03
C GLN A 122 13.44 -4.26 7.52
N CYS A 123 12.34 -3.96 8.21
CA CYS A 123 11.40 -4.99 8.67
C CYS A 123 10.78 -5.78 7.50
N ALA A 124 10.49 -5.10 6.38
CA ALA A 124 9.98 -5.78 5.18
C ALA A 124 11.05 -6.67 4.54
N LEU A 125 12.30 -6.17 4.44
CA LEU A 125 13.42 -6.94 3.91
C LEU A 125 13.69 -8.20 4.75
N ASP A 126 13.67 -8.07 6.08
CA ASP A 126 13.86 -9.19 7.00
C ASP A 126 12.74 -10.22 6.86
N ALA A 127 11.49 -9.77 6.71
CA ALA A 127 10.34 -10.65 6.49
C ALA A 127 10.45 -11.42 5.16
N MET A 128 10.82 -10.76 4.06
CA MET A 128 11.03 -11.41 2.75
C MET A 128 12.19 -12.42 2.79
N ASN A 129 13.28 -12.09 3.49
CA ASN A 129 14.41 -13.02 3.65
C ASN A 129 14.00 -14.28 4.43
N LEU A 130 13.22 -14.11 5.50
CA LEU A 130 12.70 -15.24 6.28
C LEU A 130 11.73 -16.09 5.46
N GLU A 131 10.83 -15.46 4.69
CA GLU A 131 9.94 -16.16 3.76
C GLU A 131 10.73 -17.04 2.79
N PHE A 132 11.79 -16.49 2.17
CA PHE A 132 12.64 -17.23 1.25
C PHE A 132 13.30 -18.45 1.92
N LEU A 133 13.86 -18.29 3.12
CA LEU A 133 14.50 -19.37 3.85
C LEU A 133 13.51 -20.48 4.21
N LEU A 134 12.34 -20.12 4.74
CA LEU A 134 11.28 -21.10 5.07
C LEU A 134 10.77 -21.82 3.81
N GLY A 135 10.66 -21.10 2.69
CA GLY A 135 10.29 -21.70 1.41
C GLY A 135 11.29 -22.75 0.94
N GLN A 136 12.59 -22.51 1.10
CA GLN A 136 13.63 -23.50 0.82
C GLN A 136 13.53 -24.72 1.74
N GLU A 137 13.37 -24.51 3.05
CA GLU A 137 13.21 -25.62 4.00
C GLU A 137 12.01 -26.51 3.68
N VAL A 138 10.88 -25.92 3.30
CA VAL A 138 9.68 -26.66 2.87
C VAL A 138 9.92 -27.44 1.57
N TYR A 139 10.60 -26.83 0.61
CA TYR A 139 10.94 -27.48 -0.66
C TYR A 139 11.86 -28.68 -0.44
N ASP A 140 12.93 -28.51 0.33
CA ASP A 140 13.89 -29.57 0.64
C ASP A 140 13.23 -30.73 1.39
N ALA A 141 12.33 -30.44 2.33
CA ALA A 141 11.56 -31.45 3.03
C ALA A 141 10.66 -32.27 2.09
N PHE A 142 10.03 -31.60 1.12
CA PHE A 142 9.18 -32.25 0.13
C PHE A 142 9.96 -33.19 -0.80
N GLU A 143 11.14 -32.78 -1.27
CA GLU A 143 12.00 -33.59 -2.14
C GLU A 143 12.63 -34.78 -1.39
N ALA A 144 12.96 -34.61 -0.11
CA ALA A 144 13.53 -35.68 0.71
C ALA A 144 12.55 -36.86 0.91
N GLU A 145 11.24 -36.61 0.98
CA GLU A 145 10.22 -37.66 1.11
C GLU A 145 9.99 -38.45 -0.19
N GLY A 146 10.31 -37.89 -1.37
CA GLY A 146 10.14 -38.56 -2.67
C GLY A 146 11.16 -39.69 -2.94
N SER A 147 12.42 -39.51 -2.52
CA SER A 147 13.48 -40.49 -2.71
C SER A 147 13.50 -41.64 -1.68
N ALA A 148 12.85 -41.45 -0.52
CA ALA A 148 12.88 -42.41 0.60
C ALA A 148 11.82 -43.51 0.52
N LEU A 149 10.84 -43.41 -0.39
CA LEU A 149 9.71 -44.34 -0.51
C LEU A 149 9.84 -45.34 -1.67
N GLU A 150 10.73 -45.12 -2.64
CA GLU A 150 10.88 -46.02 -3.80
C GLU A 150 11.88 -47.17 -3.57
N GLU A 151 12.66 -47.18 -2.49
CA GLU A 151 13.61 -48.27 -2.19
C GLU A 151 13.01 -49.46 -1.39
N LYS A 152 11.68 -49.48 -1.16
CA LYS A 152 11.00 -50.55 -0.39
C LYS A 152 9.82 -51.22 -1.10
N SER A 153 9.86 -51.36 -2.42
CA SER A 153 8.88 -52.16 -3.19
C SER A 153 9.53 -53.30 -3.94
#